data_AF-A0A1Y2EQZ1-F1
#
_entry.id   AF-A0A1Y2EQZ1-F1
#
_cell.length_a   1.000
_cell.length_b   1.000
_cell.length_c   1.000
_cell.angle_alpha   90.00
_cell.angle_beta   90.00
_cell.angle_gamma   90.00
#
_symmetry.space_group_name_H-M   'P 1'
#
loop_
_entity.id
_entity.type
_entity.pdbx_description
1 polymer ?
#
loop_
_entity_poly.entity_id
_entity_poly.type
_entity_poly.pdbx_seq_one_letter_code
_entity_poly.pdbx_strand_id
1 'polypeptide(L)'
;MVTSSPNTILKEKKGSQNSLVSYSYSEDLSTTSGMGKEIKKKINSKNSMVHKFVLPIKKLQKNMWLFVGLFIIIFIIQIILSGLSANKIKEYASQISRNINIPGAISQTALNVRLLSYNLMLNDYRDYGKHINALKGTLRYLDTINMPSVNKEMGNLEIDGSLRVPVGSYAFDSFEKGKLGESYSKMVSYLKYCINREMIKDNETVDDILYEPHFKYIIVNSERNFDKVFSLCKEVLCNKIMERLNLLSIIALGLGVLLILFTLIVAYITLLPLEKSSSKIMYNSLRTFRYFSKDNFEQIICNYEEKIETLCQAIDIDKEIAESESKRFRKKINQKVYLIGSIIIILIYVVISVLPIITTRTKVTNIISLIQASSDRLTLIGNINLFTYEIMSNDRSIFLPDQPQRILKDYIDRLKKKQAQLKDGSYGGPTFDSYPSLDSVLKENGCHRLPNVQNTPCDSIVYNMDYGFTEEVANLPINELIREYLFYVEDFVRDVSNTDKYVVLPPTSKENIKIIYDQFIDSDFFKLQNGLIDNIIGDIQYIDDELINLSVGMIESFYNNMLVIICVGVVLIIIIVIFVLNRLFVNKIKEMNTLISFLFLVPTSIANKNEKYKRFLETSQTDE
;
A
#
# COMPACT_ATOMS: atom_id res chain seq x y z
N MET A 1 -18.07 54.17 2.22
CA MET A 1 -18.55 53.93 0.83
C MET A 1 -18.23 52.48 0.50
N VAL A 2 -19.12 51.54 0.26
CA VAL A 2 -20.57 51.50 0.08
C VAL A 2 -21.06 50.25 0.81
N THR A 3 -22.11 50.41 1.59
CA THR A 3 -22.88 49.36 2.26
C THR A 3 -23.71 48.57 1.25
N SER A 4 -23.70 47.23 1.32
CA SER A 4 -24.73 46.40 0.67
C SER A 4 -25.11 45.20 1.54
N SER A 5 -26.40 45.15 1.82
CA SER A 5 -27.15 44.30 2.75
C SER A 5 -27.06 42.78 2.52
N PRO A 6 -27.39 41.98 3.55
CA PRO A 6 -27.60 40.54 3.39
C PRO A 6 -29.03 40.23 2.90
N ASN A 7 -29.14 39.56 1.76
CA ASN A 7 -30.40 39.02 1.25
C ASN A 7 -30.83 37.81 2.08
N THR A 8 -31.94 37.96 2.80
CA THR A 8 -32.64 36.90 3.51
C THR A 8 -33.49 36.12 2.51
N ILE A 9 -33.08 34.90 2.16
CA ILE A 9 -33.90 34.00 1.34
C ILE A 9 -34.92 33.32 2.25
N LEU A 10 -36.15 33.83 2.22
CA LEU A 10 -37.36 33.15 2.72
C LEU A 10 -37.58 31.87 1.91
N LYS A 11 -37.34 30.72 2.53
CA LYS A 11 -37.81 29.43 2.01
C LYS A 11 -39.30 29.27 2.29
N GLU A 12 -40.08 29.34 1.23
CA GLU A 12 -41.49 28.94 1.17
C GLU A 12 -41.69 27.54 1.76
N LYS A 13 -42.53 27.44 2.79
CA LYS A 13 -43.16 26.19 3.21
C LYS A 13 -44.11 25.73 2.10
N LYS A 14 -43.66 24.82 1.24
CA LYS A 14 -44.56 24.00 0.43
C LYS A 14 -45.33 23.06 1.35
N GLY A 15 -46.57 23.44 1.64
CA GLY A 15 -47.59 22.57 2.21
C GLY A 15 -47.90 21.43 1.24
N SER A 16 -47.45 20.23 1.57
CA SER A 16 -47.87 19.01 0.91
C SER A 16 -49.26 18.66 1.39
N GLN A 17 -50.24 18.91 0.52
CA GLN A 17 -51.59 18.38 0.58
C GLN A 17 -51.53 16.85 0.67
N ASN A 18 -51.96 16.29 1.79
CA ASN A 18 -52.51 14.95 1.83
C ASN A 18 -53.97 15.10 2.27
N SER A 19 -54.84 14.73 1.34
CA SER A 19 -56.30 14.74 1.41
C SER A 19 -56.82 14.08 2.69
N LEU A 20 -57.19 14.92 3.65
CA LEU A 20 -58.28 14.63 4.58
C LEU A 20 -59.54 14.52 3.73
N VAL A 21 -60.00 13.29 3.52
CA VAL A 21 -61.40 13.03 3.17
C VAL A 21 -62.23 13.58 4.32
N SER A 22 -62.78 14.76 4.11
CA SER A 22 -63.80 15.37 4.94
C SER A 22 -65.04 14.48 4.90
N TYR A 23 -65.20 13.63 5.91
CA TYR A 23 -66.52 13.14 6.25
C TYR A 23 -67.30 14.33 6.82
N SER A 24 -68.32 14.73 6.07
CA SER A 24 -69.35 15.67 6.45
C SER A 24 -69.91 15.31 7.83
N TYR A 25 -69.71 16.23 8.78
CA TYR A 25 -70.44 16.30 10.03
C TYR A 25 -71.93 16.48 9.70
N SER A 26 -72.73 15.41 9.79
CA SER A 26 -74.16 15.54 10.07
C SER A 26 -74.33 15.36 11.58
N GLU A 27 -74.27 16.48 12.30
CA GLU A 27 -74.95 16.58 13.59
C GLU A 27 -76.45 16.49 13.32
N ASP A 28 -77.04 15.40 13.80
CA ASP A 28 -78.46 15.18 14.11
C ASP A 28 -78.95 13.84 13.54
N LEU A 29 -78.85 12.79 14.37
CA LEU A 29 -79.93 11.82 14.63
C LEU A 29 -79.44 10.69 15.56
N SER A 30 -80.23 10.47 16.62
CA SER A 30 -80.26 9.33 17.56
C SER A 30 -79.37 9.39 18.83
N THR A 31 -80.01 9.90 19.87
CA THR A 31 -79.74 9.76 21.30
C THR A 31 -79.91 8.32 21.83
N THR A 32 -79.31 7.32 21.17
CA THR A 32 -79.17 5.93 21.67
C THR A 32 -77.69 5.50 21.82
N SER A 33 -76.75 6.44 21.84
CA SER A 33 -75.33 6.18 21.52
C SER A 33 -74.44 5.72 22.70
N GLY A 34 -74.83 4.66 23.40
CA GLY A 34 -73.85 3.85 24.18
C GLY A 34 -72.83 3.17 23.25
N MET A 35 -73.28 2.74 22.06
CA MET A 35 -72.49 1.95 21.12
C MET A 35 -71.31 2.71 20.50
N GLY A 36 -71.44 4.02 20.26
CA GLY A 36 -70.37 4.85 19.69
C GLY A 36 -69.20 5.08 20.66
N LYS A 37 -69.49 5.22 21.96
CA LYS A 37 -68.45 5.36 23.00
C LYS A 37 -67.65 4.07 23.18
N GLU A 38 -68.31 2.91 23.13
CA GLU A 38 -67.63 1.61 23.21
C GLU A 38 -66.74 1.32 22.01
N ILE A 39 -67.20 1.63 20.79
CA ILE A 39 -66.40 1.50 19.57
C ILE A 39 -65.15 2.38 19.64
N LYS A 40 -65.30 3.66 20.04
CA LYS A 40 -64.18 4.59 20.20
C LYS A 40 -63.18 4.11 21.26
N LYS A 41 -63.67 3.59 22.39
CA LYS A 41 -62.83 2.99 23.44
C LYS A 41 -62.05 1.79 22.91
N LYS A 42 -62.72 0.87 22.18
CA LYS A 42 -62.10 -0.32 21.57
C LYS A 42 -61.01 0.05 20.55
N ILE A 43 -61.25 1.06 19.71
CA ILE A 43 -60.26 1.57 18.75
C ILE A 43 -59.05 2.17 19.49
N ASN A 44 -59.27 2.96 20.54
CA ASN A 44 -58.19 3.54 21.34
C ASN A 44 -57.36 2.46 22.04
N SER A 45 -58.00 1.44 22.64
CA SER A 45 -57.31 0.30 23.25
C SER A 45 -56.52 -0.50 22.21
N LYS A 46 -57.08 -0.73 21.02
CA LYS A 46 -56.38 -1.39 19.91
C LYS A 46 -55.14 -0.60 19.48
N ASN A 47 -55.27 0.71 19.26
CA ASN A 47 -54.16 1.58 18.88
C ASN A 47 -53.08 1.65 19.96
N SER A 48 -53.48 1.67 21.23
CA SER A 48 -52.56 1.60 22.38
C SER A 48 -51.77 0.28 22.40
N MET A 49 -52.44 -0.85 22.17
CA MET A 49 -51.78 -2.16 22.10
C MET A 49 -50.86 -2.28 20.87
N VAL A 50 -51.30 -1.79 19.69
CA VAL A 50 -50.46 -1.69 18.49
C VAL A 50 -49.20 -0.90 18.80
N HIS A 51 -49.33 0.26 19.43
CA HIS A 51 -48.19 1.07 19.82
C HIS A 51 -47.27 0.29 20.76
N LYS A 52 -47.78 -0.33 21.83
CA LYS A 52 -46.96 -1.08 22.82
C LYS A 52 -46.25 -2.30 22.21
N PHE A 53 -46.88 -3.04 21.31
CA PHE A 53 -46.30 -4.26 20.73
C PHE A 53 -45.41 -3.99 19.50
N VAL A 54 -45.72 -2.95 18.71
CA VAL A 54 -44.98 -2.62 17.48
C VAL A 54 -43.82 -1.66 17.74
N LEU A 55 -43.92 -0.76 18.72
CA LEU A 55 -42.86 0.21 19.02
C LEU A 55 -41.49 -0.42 19.33
N PRO A 56 -41.39 -1.52 20.11
CA PRO A 56 -40.10 -2.20 20.35
C PRO A 56 -39.46 -2.69 19.05
N ILE A 57 -40.26 -3.24 18.13
CA ILE A 57 -39.80 -3.73 16.83
C ILE A 57 -39.32 -2.57 15.94
N LYS A 58 -40.07 -1.47 15.89
CA LYS A 58 -39.66 -0.25 15.16
C LYS A 58 -38.38 0.36 15.74
N LYS A 59 -38.19 0.29 17.07
CA LYS A 59 -36.95 0.74 17.74
C LYS A 59 -35.76 -0.13 17.31
N LEU A 60 -35.91 -1.45 17.27
CA LEU A 60 -34.87 -2.36 16.76
C LEU A 60 -34.55 -2.10 15.28
N GLN A 61 -35.56 -1.83 14.45
CA GLN A 61 -35.37 -1.46 13.03
C GLN A 61 -34.57 -0.15 12.89
N LYS A 62 -34.86 0.87 13.71
CA LYS A 62 -34.09 2.12 13.73
C LYS A 62 -32.64 1.88 14.16
N ASN A 63 -32.42 1.05 15.18
CA ASN A 63 -31.07 0.69 15.62
C ASN A 63 -30.27 -0.03 14.53
N MET A 64 -30.92 -0.92 13.76
CA MET A 64 -30.29 -1.58 12.61
C MET A 64 -29.77 -0.57 11.58
N TRP A 65 -30.59 0.42 11.21
CA TRP A 65 -30.15 1.49 10.29
C TRP A 65 -28.98 2.31 10.83
N LEU A 66 -28.98 2.59 12.13
CA LEU A 66 -27.85 3.26 12.80
C LEU A 66 -26.58 2.43 12.70
N PHE A 67 -26.66 1.12 12.93
CA PHE A 67 -25.51 0.22 12.80
C PHE A 67 -24.98 0.12 11.37
N VAL A 68 -25.87 0.09 10.37
CA VAL A 68 -25.48 0.13 8.95
C VAL A 68 -24.74 1.43 8.62
N GLY A 69 -25.23 2.57 9.13
CA GLY A 69 -24.54 3.86 9.01
C GLY A 69 -23.13 3.82 9.61
N LEU A 70 -22.97 3.27 10.81
CA LEU A 70 -21.66 3.08 11.44
C LEU A 70 -20.74 2.15 10.63
N PHE A 71 -21.30 1.08 10.07
CA PHE A 71 -20.54 0.14 9.22
C PHE A 71 -19.98 0.82 7.97
N ILE A 72 -20.78 1.67 7.31
CA ILE A 72 -20.34 2.48 6.16
C ILE A 72 -19.26 3.48 6.58
N ILE A 73 -19.38 4.11 7.74
CA ILE A 73 -18.35 5.04 8.27
C ILE A 73 -17.01 4.31 8.44
N ILE A 74 -17.00 3.07 8.94
CA ILE A 74 -15.75 2.28 9.09
C ILE A 74 -15.08 2.06 7.72
N PHE A 75 -15.85 1.74 6.67
CA PHE A 75 -15.30 1.61 5.32
C PHE A 75 -14.74 2.91 4.76
N ILE A 76 -15.40 4.04 5.02
CA ILE A 76 -14.90 5.36 4.60
C ILE A 76 -13.56 5.64 5.28
N ILE A 77 -13.44 5.36 6.58
CA ILE A 77 -12.18 5.49 7.33
C ILE A 77 -11.10 4.59 6.71
N GLN A 78 -11.44 3.34 6.36
CA GLN A 78 -10.52 2.41 5.71
C GLN A 78 -9.98 2.94 4.38
N ILE A 79 -10.86 3.51 3.52
CA ILE A 79 -10.45 4.12 2.25
C ILE A 79 -9.48 5.28 2.49
N ILE A 80 -9.82 6.19 3.42
CA ILE A 80 -9.01 7.37 3.70
C ILE A 80 -7.61 6.95 4.19
N LEU A 81 -7.54 6.03 5.15
CA LEU A 81 -6.26 5.53 5.67
C LEU A 81 -5.42 4.82 4.61
N SER A 82 -6.09 4.05 3.73
CA SER A 82 -5.42 3.35 2.62
C SER A 82 -4.89 4.35 1.58
N GLY A 83 -5.65 5.38 1.23
CA GLY A 83 -5.23 6.43 0.30
C GLY A 83 -4.07 7.26 0.83
N LEU A 84 -4.11 7.66 2.10
CA LEU A 84 -3.00 8.37 2.75
C LEU A 84 -1.72 7.52 2.78
N SER A 85 -1.85 6.22 3.05
CA SER A 85 -0.71 5.29 3.05
C SER A 85 -0.15 5.09 1.65
N ALA A 86 -1.01 4.87 0.65
CA ALA A 86 -0.61 4.69 -0.75
C ALA A 86 0.15 5.93 -1.27
N ASN A 87 -0.35 7.13 -1.00
CA ASN A 87 0.30 8.38 -1.41
C ASN A 87 1.70 8.53 -0.80
N LYS A 88 1.87 8.19 0.49
CA LYS A 88 3.19 8.21 1.13
C LYS A 88 4.14 7.16 0.55
N ILE A 89 3.64 5.95 0.24
CA ILE A 89 4.48 4.92 -0.37
C ILE A 89 4.94 5.38 -1.77
N LYS A 90 4.08 6.02 -2.56
CA LYS A 90 4.48 6.61 -3.85
C LYS A 90 5.53 7.69 -3.70
N GLU A 91 5.39 8.58 -2.72
CA GLU A 91 6.39 9.62 -2.42
C GLU A 91 7.75 8.97 -2.13
N TYR A 92 7.79 7.94 -1.29
CA TYR A 92 9.02 7.22 -0.99
C TYR A 92 9.56 6.44 -2.21
N ALA A 93 8.72 5.81 -3.02
CA ALA A 93 9.15 5.11 -4.22
C ALA A 93 9.82 6.04 -5.22
N SER A 94 9.28 7.26 -5.40
CA SER A 94 9.91 8.30 -6.22
C SER A 94 11.27 8.75 -5.67
N GLN A 95 11.42 8.81 -4.35
CA GLN A 95 12.71 9.09 -3.71
C GLN A 95 13.69 7.92 -3.84
N ILE A 96 13.23 6.67 -3.83
CA ILE A 96 14.08 5.49 -4.08
C ILE A 96 14.68 5.54 -5.48
N SER A 97 13.88 5.85 -6.51
CA SER A 97 14.39 5.94 -7.91
C SER A 97 15.59 6.89 -8.00
N ARG A 98 15.61 7.93 -7.17
CA ARG A 98 16.74 8.86 -7.09
C ARG A 98 17.88 8.31 -6.24
N ASN A 99 17.60 7.81 -5.04
CA ASN A 99 18.63 7.51 -4.05
C ASN A 99 19.27 6.12 -4.21
N ILE A 100 18.65 5.18 -4.93
CA ILE A 100 19.10 3.79 -5.01
C ILE A 100 20.51 3.68 -5.62
N ASN A 101 20.86 4.60 -6.51
CA ASN A 101 22.13 4.62 -7.23
C ASN A 101 23.25 5.38 -6.50
N ILE A 102 22.98 6.01 -5.35
CA ILE A 102 23.98 6.80 -4.58
C ILE A 102 25.28 6.02 -4.34
N PRO A 103 25.26 4.77 -3.82
CA PRO A 103 26.52 4.06 -3.53
C PRO A 103 27.34 3.78 -4.79
N GLY A 104 26.66 3.46 -5.90
CA GLY A 104 27.29 3.33 -7.22
C GLY A 104 27.93 4.61 -7.73
N ALA A 105 27.22 5.74 -7.61
CA ALA A 105 27.73 7.05 -8.01
C ALA A 105 28.95 7.47 -7.18
N ILE A 106 28.99 7.14 -5.89
CA ILE A 106 30.15 7.40 -5.03
C ILE A 106 31.36 6.56 -5.45
N SER A 107 31.15 5.30 -5.83
CA SER A 107 32.22 4.46 -6.36
C SER A 107 32.80 5.03 -7.66
N GLN A 108 31.95 5.44 -8.60
CA GLN A 108 32.41 6.14 -9.82
C GLN A 108 33.07 7.48 -9.53
N THR A 109 32.64 8.19 -8.49
CA THR A 109 33.27 9.44 -8.04
C THR A 109 34.70 9.16 -7.60
N ALA A 110 34.95 8.11 -6.83
CA ALA A 110 36.29 7.76 -6.38
C ALA A 110 37.25 7.51 -7.55
N LEU A 111 36.81 6.74 -8.55
CA LEU A 111 37.60 6.53 -9.77
C LEU A 111 37.91 7.84 -10.49
N ASN A 112 36.90 8.67 -10.74
CA ASN A 112 37.12 9.92 -11.46
C ASN A 112 37.94 10.94 -10.66
N VAL A 113 37.87 10.93 -9.33
CA VAL A 113 38.74 11.72 -8.46
C VAL A 113 40.20 11.25 -8.57
N ARG A 114 40.44 9.94 -8.64
CA ARG A 114 41.78 9.38 -8.85
C ARG A 114 42.34 9.77 -10.22
N LEU A 115 41.56 9.62 -11.28
CA LEU A 115 42.01 9.97 -12.64
C LEU A 115 42.19 11.48 -12.81
N LEU A 116 41.32 12.29 -12.18
CA LEU A 116 41.51 13.74 -12.11
C LEU A 116 42.82 14.08 -11.40
N SER A 117 43.14 13.45 -10.28
CA SER A 117 44.36 13.75 -9.54
C SER A 117 45.63 13.49 -10.38
N TYR A 118 45.64 12.45 -11.22
CA TYR A 118 46.73 12.21 -12.17
C TYR A 118 46.85 13.30 -13.24
N ASN A 119 45.73 13.74 -13.83
CA ASN A 119 45.76 14.88 -14.76
C ASN A 119 46.36 16.12 -14.11
N LEU A 120 45.94 16.42 -12.87
CA LEU A 120 46.43 17.57 -12.11
C LEU A 120 47.94 17.46 -11.80
N MET A 121 48.42 16.29 -11.39
CA MET A 121 49.84 16.04 -11.09
C MET A 121 50.73 16.12 -12.34
N LEU A 122 50.20 15.72 -13.50
CA LEU A 122 50.91 15.72 -14.79
C LEU A 122 50.82 17.05 -15.55
N ASN A 123 49.91 17.96 -15.17
CA ASN A 123 49.47 19.06 -16.02
C ASN A 123 49.00 18.59 -17.41
N ASP A 124 48.32 17.43 -17.44
CA ASP A 124 47.80 16.83 -18.67
C ASP A 124 46.34 17.22 -18.88
N TYR A 125 46.03 17.69 -20.08
CA TYR A 125 44.70 18.12 -20.47
C TYR A 125 43.97 17.13 -21.39
N ARG A 126 44.62 16.05 -21.85
CA ARG A 126 44.05 15.09 -22.81
C ARG A 126 42.67 14.58 -22.38
N ASP A 127 42.58 14.14 -21.13
CA ASP A 127 41.36 13.54 -20.55
C ASP A 127 40.83 14.31 -19.32
N TYR A 128 41.48 15.43 -18.94
CA TYR A 128 41.02 16.30 -17.85
C TYR A 128 39.54 16.68 -18.00
N GLY A 129 39.15 17.09 -19.21
CA GLY A 129 37.77 17.47 -19.55
C GLY A 129 36.76 16.34 -19.32
N LYS A 130 37.14 15.10 -19.61
CA LYS A 130 36.30 13.91 -19.41
C LYS A 130 36.02 13.69 -17.92
N HIS A 131 37.06 13.61 -17.11
CA HIS A 131 36.94 13.33 -15.67
C HIS A 131 36.27 14.48 -14.91
N ILE A 132 36.60 15.73 -15.23
CA ILE A 132 35.98 16.89 -14.58
C ILE A 132 34.48 16.98 -14.90
N ASN A 133 34.08 16.69 -16.14
CA ASN A 133 32.68 16.71 -16.54
C ASN A 133 31.89 15.56 -15.91
N ALA A 134 32.48 14.37 -15.82
CA ALA A 134 31.90 13.25 -15.09
C ALA A 134 31.66 13.60 -13.62
N LEU A 135 32.67 14.17 -12.94
CA LEU A 135 32.55 14.61 -11.54
C LEU A 135 31.52 15.72 -11.35
N LYS A 136 31.41 16.68 -12.27
CA LYS A 136 30.36 17.72 -12.23
C LYS A 136 28.96 17.11 -12.38
N GLY A 137 28.80 16.15 -13.28
CA GLY A 137 27.55 15.39 -13.44
C GLY A 137 27.17 14.68 -12.16
N THR A 138 28.11 13.93 -11.56
CA THR A 138 27.89 13.22 -10.30
C THR A 138 27.67 14.19 -9.14
N LEU A 139 28.36 15.32 -9.08
CA LEU A 139 28.13 16.35 -8.07
C LEU A 139 26.71 16.90 -8.16
N ARG A 140 26.22 17.22 -9.38
CA ARG A 140 24.82 17.66 -9.56
C ARG A 140 23.83 16.60 -9.07
N TYR A 141 24.09 15.33 -9.37
CA TYR A 141 23.27 14.23 -8.89
C TYR A 141 23.30 14.11 -7.35
N LEU A 142 24.48 14.08 -6.74
CA LEU A 142 24.63 13.91 -5.29
C LEU A 142 24.14 15.13 -4.50
N ASP A 143 24.45 16.34 -4.95
CA ASP A 143 24.17 17.60 -4.25
C ASP A 143 22.77 18.15 -4.57
N THR A 144 22.41 18.30 -5.85
CA THR A 144 21.13 18.95 -6.21
C THR A 144 19.95 17.98 -6.13
N ILE A 145 20.12 16.73 -6.57
CA ILE A 145 19.01 15.78 -6.68
C ILE A 145 18.79 15.01 -5.37
N ASN A 146 19.86 14.51 -4.75
CA ASN A 146 19.75 13.57 -3.62
C ASN A 146 19.91 14.21 -2.24
N MET A 147 20.74 15.25 -2.07
CA MET A 147 20.99 15.90 -0.77
C MET A 147 19.71 16.26 0.00
N PRO A 148 18.65 16.83 -0.62
CA PRO A 148 17.43 17.16 0.11
C PRO A 148 16.74 15.93 0.72
N SER A 149 16.71 14.81 -0.02
CA SER A 149 16.12 13.55 0.45
C SER A 149 16.97 12.92 1.55
N VAL A 150 18.30 12.88 1.37
CA VAL A 150 19.23 12.35 2.38
C VAL A 150 19.10 13.14 3.69
N ASN A 151 19.12 14.47 3.64
CA ASN A 151 19.00 15.29 4.84
C ASN A 151 17.64 15.16 5.52
N LYS A 152 16.54 15.15 4.74
CA LYS A 152 15.18 15.01 5.29
C LYS A 152 14.93 13.64 5.91
N GLU A 153 15.31 12.57 5.20
CA GLU A 153 14.89 11.21 5.55
C GLU A 153 15.93 10.45 6.37
N MET A 154 17.19 10.85 6.32
CA MET A 154 18.35 10.12 6.87
C MET A 154 19.28 10.99 7.73
N GLY A 155 19.02 12.30 7.83
CA GLY A 155 19.92 13.26 8.46
C GLY A 155 20.23 12.97 9.93
N ASN A 156 19.36 12.26 10.64
CA ASN A 156 19.54 11.90 12.05
C ASN A 156 19.93 10.42 12.27
N LEU A 157 20.17 9.66 11.21
CA LEU A 157 20.57 8.26 11.34
C LEU A 157 22.03 8.18 11.77
N GLU A 158 22.31 7.56 12.91
CA GLU A 158 23.66 7.22 13.33
C GLU A 158 24.21 6.10 12.46
N ILE A 159 25.45 6.24 12.00
CA ILE A 159 26.10 5.23 11.17
C ILE A 159 26.90 4.26 12.06
N ASP A 160 26.74 2.95 11.82
CA ASP A 160 27.51 1.93 12.55
C ASP A 160 28.98 1.89 12.11
N GLY A 161 29.26 2.36 10.88
CA GLY A 161 30.61 2.47 10.32
C GLY A 161 31.39 3.69 10.80
N SER A 162 32.67 3.75 10.46
CA SER A 162 33.47 4.97 10.61
C SER A 162 34.06 5.35 9.25
N LEU A 163 34.14 6.66 9.02
CA LEU A 163 34.85 7.21 7.87
C LEU A 163 36.24 7.63 8.33
N ARG A 164 37.25 7.31 7.51
CA ARG A 164 38.62 7.79 7.71
C ARG A 164 38.69 9.23 7.26
N VAL A 165 39.18 10.13 8.10
CA VAL A 165 39.34 11.54 7.81
C VAL A 165 40.83 11.86 7.84
N PRO A 166 41.44 12.10 6.67
CA PRO A 166 42.85 12.41 6.60
C PRO A 166 43.14 13.73 7.31
N VAL A 167 44.17 13.75 8.15
CA VAL A 167 44.56 14.92 8.96
C VAL A 167 45.81 15.61 8.39
N GLY A 168 46.28 15.19 7.20
CA GLY A 168 47.46 15.71 6.48
C GLY A 168 48.48 14.62 6.14
N SER A 169 49.64 15.04 5.60
CA SER A 169 50.74 14.15 5.17
C SER A 169 51.51 13.48 6.32
N TYR A 170 51.43 14.03 7.54
CA TYR A 170 52.23 13.59 8.71
C TYR A 170 51.41 13.07 9.89
N ALA A 171 50.10 12.86 9.72
CA ALA A 171 49.21 12.48 10.81
C ALA A 171 48.40 11.22 10.47
N PHE A 172 48.15 10.40 11.50
CA PHE A 172 47.26 9.24 11.38
C PHE A 172 45.85 9.70 11.05
N ASP A 173 45.20 9.05 10.08
CA ASP A 173 43.81 9.31 9.75
C ASP A 173 42.94 9.16 11.01
N SER A 174 42.06 10.13 11.27
CA SER A 174 41.08 9.99 12.34
C SER A 174 39.91 9.13 11.86
N PHE A 175 39.31 8.37 12.77
CA PHE A 175 38.08 7.63 12.49
C PHE A 175 36.90 8.40 13.06
N GLU A 176 36.11 9.00 12.19
CA GLU A 176 34.93 9.74 12.58
C GLU A 176 33.68 8.87 12.44
N LYS A 177 32.89 8.82 13.51
CA LYS A 177 31.49 8.39 13.48
C LYS A 177 30.64 9.65 13.48
N GLY A 178 29.58 9.66 12.68
CA GLY A 178 28.70 10.80 12.56
C GLY A 178 27.30 10.39 12.11
N LYS A 179 26.45 11.37 11.86
CA LYS A 179 25.15 11.11 11.24
C LYS A 179 25.31 10.93 9.73
N LEU A 180 24.47 10.10 9.12
CA LEU A 180 24.54 9.79 7.69
C LEU A 180 24.46 11.05 6.82
N GLY A 181 23.57 11.98 7.13
CA GLY A 181 23.45 13.25 6.39
C GLY A 181 24.68 14.16 6.52
N GLU A 182 25.33 14.19 7.68
CA GLU A 182 26.55 14.96 7.91
C GLU A 182 27.73 14.34 7.15
N SER A 183 27.88 13.02 7.22
CA SER A 183 28.88 12.27 6.44
C SER A 183 28.71 12.44 4.94
N TYR A 184 27.46 12.40 4.46
CA TYR A 184 27.14 12.63 3.06
C TYR A 184 27.47 14.08 2.63
N SER A 185 27.09 15.06 3.44
CA SER A 185 27.40 16.48 3.19
C SER A 185 28.91 16.77 3.17
N LYS A 186 29.67 16.13 4.07
CA LYS A 186 31.13 16.21 4.11
C LYS A 186 31.75 15.64 2.85
N MET A 187 31.33 14.44 2.42
CA MET A 187 31.79 13.82 1.17
C MET A 187 31.50 14.71 -0.06
N VAL A 188 30.29 15.26 -0.17
CA VAL A 188 29.94 16.19 -1.26
C VAL A 188 30.77 17.47 -1.22
N SER A 189 31.08 17.99 -0.04
CA SER A 189 31.93 19.17 0.11
C SER A 189 33.37 18.89 -0.33
N TYR A 190 33.89 17.71 -0.03
CA TYR A 190 35.24 17.31 -0.48
C TYR A 190 35.28 17.05 -1.99
N LEU A 191 34.20 16.52 -2.56
CA LEU A 191 34.05 16.42 -4.01
C LEU A 191 34.07 17.81 -4.68
N LYS A 192 33.35 18.80 -4.11
CA LYS A 192 33.39 20.21 -4.59
C LYS A 192 34.81 20.76 -4.57
N TYR A 193 35.58 20.46 -3.52
CA TYR A 193 36.99 20.85 -3.46
C TYR A 193 37.80 20.22 -4.60
N CYS A 194 37.70 18.90 -4.78
CA CYS A 194 38.45 18.17 -5.83
C CYS A 194 38.14 18.73 -7.23
N ILE A 195 36.87 19.04 -7.52
CA ILE A 195 36.45 19.64 -8.80
C ILE A 195 37.04 21.04 -9.00
N ASN A 196 37.18 21.83 -7.93
CA ASN A 196 37.70 23.19 -8.01
C ASN A 196 39.23 23.25 -7.88
N ARG A 197 39.90 22.11 -7.73
CA ARG A 197 41.36 22.07 -7.62
C ARG A 197 41.98 22.39 -8.97
N GLU A 198 42.81 23.44 -8.98
CA GLU A 198 43.62 23.82 -10.14
C GLU A 198 44.73 22.81 -10.38
N MET A 199 45.28 22.83 -11.60
CA MET A 199 46.50 22.14 -12.01
C MET A 199 47.67 22.41 -11.04
N ILE A 200 48.64 21.49 -11.01
CA ILE A 200 49.80 21.64 -10.13
C ILE A 200 50.61 22.88 -10.52
N LYS A 201 50.87 23.75 -9.53
CA LYS A 201 51.65 24.98 -9.72
C LYS A 201 53.15 24.68 -9.73
N ASP A 202 53.96 25.61 -10.25
CA ASP A 202 55.41 25.44 -10.35
C ASP A 202 56.11 25.25 -8.98
N ASN A 203 55.49 25.75 -7.91
CA ASN A 203 55.98 25.61 -6.54
C ASN A 203 55.38 24.40 -5.78
N GLU A 204 54.54 23.59 -6.44
CA GLU A 204 53.92 22.40 -5.88
C GLU A 204 54.57 21.13 -6.45
N THR A 205 54.56 20.09 -5.65
CA THR A 205 55.08 18.75 -5.95
C THR A 205 53.94 17.74 -6.09
N VAL A 206 54.24 16.57 -6.67
CA VAL A 206 53.28 15.46 -6.80
C VAL A 206 52.66 15.11 -5.44
N ASP A 207 53.46 15.16 -4.38
CA ASP A 207 53.04 14.88 -3.01
C ASP A 207 51.96 15.85 -2.52
N ASP A 208 51.98 17.11 -2.96
CA ASP A 208 50.98 18.10 -2.54
C ASP A 208 49.56 17.74 -3.02
N ILE A 209 49.44 17.05 -4.15
CA ILE A 209 48.14 16.55 -4.65
C ILE A 209 47.87 15.14 -4.10
N LEU A 210 48.88 14.27 -4.05
CA LEU A 210 48.71 12.88 -3.60
C LEU A 210 48.26 12.81 -2.13
N TYR A 211 48.80 13.68 -1.27
CA TYR A 211 48.48 13.75 0.16
C TYR A 211 47.43 14.81 0.50
N GLU A 212 46.85 15.49 -0.48
CA GLU A 212 45.76 16.44 -0.27
C GLU A 212 44.58 15.73 0.43
N PRO A 213 44.17 16.18 1.64
CA PRO A 213 43.16 15.48 2.45
C PRO A 213 41.85 15.19 1.72
N HIS A 214 41.44 16.06 0.80
CA HIS A 214 40.19 15.92 0.06
C HIS A 214 40.23 14.75 -0.94
N PHE A 215 41.32 14.61 -1.70
CA PHE A 215 41.52 13.48 -2.61
C PHE A 215 41.69 12.19 -1.81
N LYS A 216 42.58 12.21 -0.81
CA LYS A 216 42.87 11.05 0.04
C LYS A 216 41.61 10.54 0.75
N TYR A 217 40.74 11.44 1.23
CA TYR A 217 39.49 11.04 1.88
C TYR A 217 38.60 10.19 0.98
N ILE A 218 38.46 10.58 -0.29
CA ILE A 218 37.58 9.87 -1.23
C ILE A 218 38.16 8.48 -1.53
N ILE A 219 39.45 8.38 -1.79
CA ILE A 219 40.08 7.10 -2.17
C ILE A 219 40.26 6.15 -0.99
N VAL A 220 40.62 6.67 0.18
CA VAL A 220 40.79 5.83 1.38
C VAL A 220 39.46 5.22 1.81
N ASN A 221 38.36 5.97 1.72
CA ASN A 221 37.05 5.47 2.14
C ASN A 221 36.37 4.57 1.10
N SER A 222 36.75 4.65 -0.18
CA SER A 222 36.28 3.71 -1.21
C SER A 222 36.81 2.28 -1.03
N GLU A 223 37.76 2.05 -0.09
CA GLU A 223 38.20 0.71 0.30
C GLU A 223 37.01 -0.19 0.68
N ARG A 224 36.24 0.24 1.68
CA ARG A 224 35.03 -0.44 2.21
C ARG A 224 34.10 0.48 3.00
N ASN A 225 34.57 1.66 3.41
CA ASN A 225 33.83 2.50 4.37
C ASN A 225 32.64 3.18 3.69
N PHE A 226 32.80 3.66 2.46
CA PHE A 226 31.70 4.24 1.68
C PHE A 226 30.61 3.22 1.40
N ASP A 227 30.95 1.99 1.01
CA ASP A 227 29.97 0.92 0.82
C ASP A 227 29.15 0.69 2.11
N LYS A 228 29.80 0.59 3.27
CA LYS A 228 29.14 0.36 4.56
C LYS A 228 28.26 1.52 5.01
N VAL A 229 28.74 2.75 4.84
CA VAL A 229 28.05 3.95 5.33
C VAL A 229 26.91 4.34 4.40
N PHE A 230 27.16 4.35 3.09
CA PHE A 230 26.21 4.88 2.12
C PHE A 230 25.26 3.82 1.54
N SER A 231 25.48 2.51 1.74
CA SER A 231 24.43 1.50 1.47
C SER A 231 23.15 1.76 2.28
N LEU A 232 23.28 2.38 3.46
CA LEU A 232 22.15 2.78 4.28
C LEU A 232 21.19 3.74 3.55
N CYS A 233 21.69 4.54 2.59
CA CYS A 233 20.86 5.46 1.83
C CYS A 233 19.74 4.74 1.07
N LYS A 234 20.01 3.54 0.52
CA LYS A 234 18.97 2.75 -0.14
C LYS A 234 18.12 1.96 0.85
N GLU A 235 18.72 1.43 1.90
CA GLU A 235 18.02 0.60 2.90
C GLU A 235 16.96 1.39 3.66
N VAL A 236 17.25 2.63 4.06
CA VAL A 236 16.33 3.46 4.86
C VAL A 236 15.00 3.69 4.14
N LEU A 237 15.04 4.06 2.85
CA LEU A 237 13.82 4.32 2.09
C LEU A 237 13.03 3.05 1.79
N CYS A 238 13.72 1.96 1.44
CA CYS A 238 13.09 0.66 1.25
C CYS A 238 12.39 0.20 2.55
N ASN A 239 13.06 0.33 3.69
CA ASN A 239 12.51 -0.02 5.00
C ASN A 239 11.30 0.86 5.36
N LYS A 240 11.31 2.15 5.02
CA LYS A 240 10.15 3.05 5.21
C LYS A 240 8.94 2.63 4.36
N ILE A 241 9.15 2.18 3.12
CA ILE A 241 8.07 1.61 2.29
C ILE A 241 7.51 0.34 2.95
N MET A 242 8.40 -0.56 3.35
CA MET A 242 8.06 -1.82 4.00
C MET A 242 7.27 -1.62 5.29
N GLU A 243 7.71 -0.69 6.15
CA GLU A 243 7.02 -0.31 7.37
C GLU A 243 5.61 0.22 7.09
N ARG A 244 5.45 1.08 6.06
CA ARG A 244 4.14 1.61 5.67
C ARG A 244 3.20 0.54 5.10
N LEU A 245 3.72 -0.41 4.32
CA LEU A 245 2.96 -1.56 3.82
C LEU A 245 2.52 -2.49 4.96
N ASN A 246 3.40 -2.71 5.93
CA ASN A 246 3.09 -3.48 7.14
C ASN A 246 2.01 -2.78 7.97
N LEU A 247 2.15 -1.48 8.21
CA LEU A 247 1.15 -0.68 8.92
C LEU A 247 -0.21 -0.72 8.21
N LEU A 248 -0.24 -0.56 6.88
CA LEU A 248 -1.45 -0.66 6.09
C LEU A 248 -2.14 -2.02 6.25
N SER A 249 -1.36 -3.11 6.22
CA SER A 249 -1.87 -4.47 6.39
C SER A 249 -2.40 -4.72 7.81
N ILE A 250 -1.71 -4.21 8.83
CA ILE A 250 -2.16 -4.29 10.23
C ILE A 250 -3.47 -3.54 10.42
N ILE A 251 -3.57 -2.30 9.91
CA ILE A 251 -4.80 -1.51 9.97
C ILE A 251 -5.94 -2.23 9.25
N ALA A 252 -5.68 -2.77 8.06
CA ALA A 252 -6.66 -3.49 7.27
C ALA A 252 -7.19 -4.75 7.97
N LEU A 253 -6.29 -5.57 8.51
CA LEU A 253 -6.66 -6.76 9.27
C LEU A 253 -7.43 -6.38 10.54
N GLY A 254 -6.96 -5.36 11.28
CA GLY A 254 -7.62 -4.86 12.47
C GLY A 254 -9.05 -4.37 12.19
N LEU A 255 -9.24 -3.59 11.11
CA LEU A 255 -10.56 -3.14 10.67
C LEU A 255 -11.43 -4.31 10.18
N GLY A 256 -10.86 -5.29 9.48
CA GLY A 256 -11.57 -6.49 9.04
C GLY A 256 -12.11 -7.31 10.21
N VAL A 257 -11.28 -7.58 11.22
CA VAL A 257 -11.69 -8.27 12.46
C VAL A 257 -12.76 -7.45 13.20
N LEU A 258 -12.59 -6.13 13.30
CA LEU A 258 -13.58 -5.23 13.91
C LEU A 258 -14.92 -5.30 13.18
N LEU A 259 -14.93 -5.29 11.85
CA LEU A 259 -16.15 -5.39 11.04
C LEU A 259 -16.85 -6.76 11.22
N ILE A 260 -16.08 -7.84 11.33
CA ILE A 260 -16.64 -9.18 11.63
C ILE A 260 -17.31 -9.20 13.01
N LEU A 261 -16.60 -8.74 14.05
CA LEU A 261 -17.13 -8.67 15.41
C LEU A 261 -18.37 -7.77 15.47
N PHE A 262 -18.31 -6.61 14.81
CA PHE A 262 -19.42 -5.69 14.73
C PHE A 262 -20.64 -6.33 14.05
N THR A 263 -20.44 -7.06 12.94
CA THR A 263 -21.52 -7.78 12.25
C THR A 263 -22.18 -8.81 13.17
N LEU A 264 -21.40 -9.56 13.94
CA LEU A 264 -21.91 -10.54 14.90
C LEU A 264 -22.67 -9.87 16.06
N ILE A 265 -22.16 -8.75 16.58
CA ILE A 265 -22.81 -7.96 17.63
C ILE A 265 -24.13 -7.39 17.12
N VAL A 266 -24.17 -6.85 15.91
CA VAL A 266 -25.40 -6.32 15.30
C VAL A 266 -26.41 -7.45 15.13
N ALA A 267 -26.00 -8.61 14.63
CA ALA A 267 -26.87 -9.78 14.53
C ALA A 267 -27.41 -10.19 15.91
N TYR A 268 -26.56 -10.22 16.95
CA TYR A 268 -26.94 -10.54 18.32
C TYR A 268 -27.92 -9.52 18.92
N ILE A 269 -27.63 -8.22 18.84
CA ILE A 269 -28.41 -7.14 19.46
C ILE A 269 -29.75 -6.91 18.75
N THR A 270 -29.82 -7.15 17.44
CA THR A 270 -31.03 -6.85 16.67
C THR A 270 -31.92 -8.07 16.46
N LEU A 271 -31.35 -9.21 16.07
CA LEU A 271 -32.13 -10.36 15.62
C LEU A 271 -32.62 -11.21 16.79
N LEU A 272 -31.79 -11.44 17.81
CA LEU A 272 -32.22 -12.23 18.97
C LEU A 272 -33.31 -11.52 19.80
N PRO A 273 -33.18 -10.21 20.14
CA PRO A 273 -34.26 -9.49 20.81
C PRO A 273 -35.53 -9.40 19.97
N LEU A 274 -35.41 -9.36 18.64
CA LEU A 274 -36.58 -9.38 17.76
C LEU A 274 -37.33 -10.71 17.86
N GLU A 275 -36.65 -11.85 17.81
CA GLU A 275 -37.27 -13.16 17.96
C GLU A 275 -37.81 -13.35 19.39
N LYS A 276 -37.04 -12.99 20.42
CA LYS A 276 -37.48 -13.10 21.82
C LYS A 276 -38.67 -12.21 22.13
N SER A 277 -38.66 -10.95 21.70
CA SER A 277 -39.74 -10.00 21.95
C SER A 277 -41.01 -10.40 21.21
N SER A 278 -40.92 -10.77 19.93
CA SER A 278 -42.09 -11.19 19.16
C SER A 278 -42.69 -12.50 19.70
N SER A 279 -41.85 -13.49 20.03
CA SER A 279 -42.32 -14.75 20.62
C SER A 279 -42.90 -14.56 22.02
N LYS A 280 -42.30 -13.72 22.88
CA LYS A 280 -42.85 -13.41 24.21
C LYS A 280 -44.21 -12.72 24.11
N ILE A 281 -44.33 -11.70 23.24
CA ILE A 281 -45.61 -11.02 23.00
C ILE A 281 -46.66 -12.00 22.49
N MET A 282 -46.30 -12.86 21.53
CA MET A 282 -47.20 -13.86 20.97
C MET A 282 -47.66 -14.88 22.01
N TYR A 283 -46.72 -15.45 22.78
CA TYR A 283 -47.02 -16.41 23.84
C TYR A 283 -47.89 -15.80 24.94
N ASN A 284 -47.52 -14.62 25.45
CA ASN A 284 -48.28 -13.94 26.50
C ASN A 284 -49.70 -13.60 26.03
N SER A 285 -49.83 -13.11 24.79
CA SER A 285 -51.12 -12.82 24.16
C SER A 285 -51.99 -14.08 24.05
N LEU A 286 -51.42 -15.19 23.56
CA LEU A 286 -52.15 -16.45 23.41
C LEU A 286 -52.52 -17.10 24.75
N ARG A 287 -51.65 -16.96 25.77
CA ARG A 287 -51.91 -17.46 27.12
C ARG A 287 -53.15 -16.82 27.74
N THR A 288 -53.52 -15.59 27.37
CA THR A 288 -54.74 -14.94 27.87
C THR A 288 -56.03 -15.68 27.47
N PHE A 289 -56.00 -16.50 26.40
CA PHE A 289 -57.16 -17.32 26.04
C PHE A 289 -57.44 -18.44 27.05
N ARG A 290 -56.48 -18.82 27.90
CA ARG A 290 -56.70 -19.81 28.97
C ARG A 290 -57.76 -19.37 29.98
N TYR A 291 -58.07 -18.08 30.07
CA TYR A 291 -59.10 -17.58 30.99
C TYR A 291 -60.52 -17.79 30.48
N PHE A 292 -60.74 -18.18 29.23
CA PHE A 292 -62.07 -18.48 28.71
C PHE A 292 -62.53 -19.89 29.12
N SER A 293 -63.78 -20.01 29.59
CA SER A 293 -64.46 -21.30 29.72
C SER A 293 -64.72 -21.93 28.36
N LYS A 294 -64.98 -23.24 28.33
CA LYS A 294 -65.29 -23.98 27.10
C LYS A 294 -66.48 -23.36 26.34
N ASP A 295 -67.53 -22.98 27.04
CA ASP A 295 -68.73 -22.35 26.45
C ASP A 295 -68.40 -21.00 25.79
N ASN A 296 -67.48 -20.22 26.37
CA ASN A 296 -67.02 -18.97 25.77
C ASN A 296 -66.23 -19.23 24.49
N PHE A 297 -65.47 -20.33 24.41
CA PHE A 297 -64.78 -20.72 23.17
C PHE A 297 -65.75 -21.14 22.08
N GLU A 298 -66.76 -21.95 22.38
CA GLU A 298 -67.79 -22.34 21.40
C GLU A 298 -68.50 -21.09 20.85
N GLN A 299 -68.86 -20.14 21.73
CA GLN A 299 -69.49 -18.89 21.30
C GLN A 299 -68.55 -17.98 20.47
N ILE A 300 -67.24 -18.00 20.74
CA ILE A 300 -66.24 -17.32 19.91
C ILE A 300 -66.15 -18.00 18.55
N ILE A 301 -66.05 -19.33 18.50
CA ILE A 301 -65.93 -20.12 17.26
C ILE A 301 -67.17 -19.94 16.39
N CYS A 302 -68.38 -20.07 16.93
CA CYS A 302 -69.61 -19.86 16.17
C CYS A 302 -69.70 -18.42 15.61
N ASN A 303 -69.30 -17.41 16.40
CA ASN A 303 -69.22 -16.02 15.90
C ASN A 303 -68.19 -15.86 14.76
N TYR A 304 -67.11 -16.63 14.80
CA TYR A 304 -66.09 -16.61 13.75
C TYR A 304 -66.59 -17.30 12.49
N GLU A 305 -67.20 -18.48 12.61
CA GLU A 305 -67.80 -19.21 11.50
C GLU A 305 -68.88 -18.36 10.82
N GLU A 306 -69.77 -17.73 11.58
CA GLU A 306 -70.80 -16.83 11.05
C GLU A 306 -70.19 -15.60 10.33
N LYS A 307 -69.12 -15.01 10.88
CA LYS A 307 -68.40 -13.89 10.24
C LYS A 307 -67.62 -14.30 9.00
N ILE A 308 -67.06 -15.51 8.99
CA ILE A 308 -66.37 -16.08 7.83
C ILE A 308 -67.39 -16.39 6.75
N GLU A 309 -68.52 -17.01 7.09
CA GLU A 309 -69.59 -17.33 6.16
C GLU A 309 -70.19 -16.06 5.53
N THR A 310 -70.45 -15.02 6.33
CA THR A 310 -70.91 -13.72 5.81
C THR A 310 -69.86 -13.02 4.92
N LEU A 311 -68.56 -13.13 5.24
CA LEU A 311 -67.48 -12.61 4.38
C LEU A 311 -67.33 -13.41 3.08
N CYS A 312 -67.49 -14.73 3.14
CA CYS A 312 -67.47 -15.63 1.98
C CYS A 312 -68.71 -15.49 1.11
N GLN A 313 -69.86 -15.11 1.66
CA GLN A 313 -71.06 -14.76 0.90
C GLN A 313 -70.98 -13.36 0.28
N ALA A 314 -70.24 -12.43 0.90
CA ALA A 314 -70.07 -11.05 0.43
C ALA A 314 -68.98 -10.88 -0.64
N ILE A 315 -68.05 -11.83 -0.73
CA ILE A 315 -66.95 -11.85 -1.68
C ILE A 315 -66.96 -13.24 -2.29
N ASP A 316 -67.33 -13.39 -3.58
CA ASP A 316 -67.27 -14.66 -4.34
C ASP A 316 -65.84 -15.19 -4.38
N ILE A 317 -65.35 -15.72 -3.26
CA ILE A 317 -64.00 -16.27 -3.13
C ILE A 317 -64.11 -17.77 -3.37
N ASP A 318 -63.94 -18.14 -4.62
CA ASP A 318 -63.79 -19.50 -5.06
C ASP A 318 -62.56 -20.17 -4.42
N LYS A 319 -62.64 -21.50 -4.34
CA LYS A 319 -61.79 -22.50 -3.64
C LYS A 319 -60.26 -22.52 -3.92
N GLU A 320 -59.59 -21.39 -4.17
CA GLU A 320 -58.13 -21.32 -4.34
C GLU A 320 -57.31 -21.30 -3.03
N ILE A 321 -57.97 -21.19 -1.86
CA ILE A 321 -57.29 -20.95 -0.58
C ILE A 321 -56.56 -22.22 -0.04
N ALA A 322 -57.02 -23.42 -0.37
CA ALA A 322 -56.47 -24.66 0.19
C ALA A 322 -55.05 -25.02 -0.32
N GLU A 323 -54.70 -24.68 -1.56
CA GLU A 323 -53.33 -24.88 -2.07
C GLU A 323 -52.31 -23.84 -1.54
N SER A 324 -52.78 -22.78 -0.89
CA SER A 324 -51.94 -21.70 -0.38
C SER A 324 -51.25 -22.03 0.96
N GLU A 325 -51.74 -23.01 1.72
CA GLU A 325 -51.21 -23.34 3.05
C GLU A 325 -49.86 -24.06 3.00
N SER A 326 -49.65 -24.97 2.03
CA SER A 326 -48.35 -25.64 1.82
C SER A 326 -47.27 -24.65 1.36
N LYS A 327 -47.63 -23.65 0.55
CA LYS A 327 -46.76 -22.53 0.13
C LYS A 327 -46.40 -21.62 1.32
N ARG A 328 -47.28 -21.48 2.32
CA ARG A 328 -47.06 -20.62 3.51
C ARG A 328 -46.04 -21.21 4.49
N PHE A 329 -46.03 -22.53 4.70
CA PHE A 329 -45.07 -23.19 5.59
C PHE A 329 -43.64 -23.19 5.02
N ARG A 330 -43.46 -23.48 3.72
CA ARG A 330 -42.17 -23.33 3.02
C ARG A 330 -41.61 -21.91 3.11
N LYS A 331 -42.48 -20.89 3.09
CA LYS A 331 -42.10 -19.47 3.15
C LYS A 331 -41.43 -19.07 4.48
N LYS A 332 -41.77 -19.72 5.61
CA LYS A 332 -41.18 -19.44 6.93
C LYS A 332 -39.77 -20.02 7.08
N ILE A 333 -39.54 -21.25 6.62
CA ILE A 333 -38.20 -21.89 6.65
C ILE A 333 -37.22 -21.07 5.78
N ASN A 334 -37.68 -20.64 4.60
CA ASN A 334 -36.86 -19.86 3.67
C ASN A 334 -36.35 -18.53 4.29
N GLN A 335 -37.12 -17.87 5.17
CA GLN A 335 -36.69 -16.59 5.77
C GLN A 335 -35.50 -16.72 6.71
N LYS A 336 -35.45 -17.77 7.55
CA LYS A 336 -34.29 -18.00 8.44
C LYS A 336 -33.04 -18.32 7.63
N VAL A 337 -33.19 -19.11 6.57
CA VAL A 337 -32.11 -19.43 5.63
C VAL A 337 -31.59 -18.17 4.92
N TYR A 338 -32.48 -17.31 4.40
CA TYR A 338 -32.08 -16.05 3.76
C TYR A 338 -31.33 -15.12 4.72
N LEU A 339 -31.75 -15.07 5.98
CA LEU A 339 -31.08 -14.25 6.99
C LEU A 339 -29.66 -14.76 7.30
N ILE A 340 -29.52 -16.05 7.61
CA ILE A 340 -28.21 -16.66 7.88
C ILE A 340 -27.30 -16.49 6.65
N GLY A 341 -27.83 -16.78 5.46
CA GLY A 341 -27.12 -16.57 4.20
C GLY A 341 -26.65 -15.13 4.01
N SER A 342 -27.47 -14.13 4.36
CA SER A 342 -27.08 -12.71 4.26
C SER A 342 -25.93 -12.32 5.19
N ILE A 343 -25.91 -12.85 6.42
CA ILE A 343 -24.80 -12.62 7.36
C ILE A 343 -23.53 -13.26 6.83
N ILE A 344 -23.62 -14.50 6.33
CA ILE A 344 -22.48 -15.20 5.73
C ILE A 344 -21.92 -14.42 4.53
N ILE A 345 -22.79 -13.90 3.66
CA ILE A 345 -22.38 -13.06 2.51
C ILE A 345 -21.61 -11.82 2.98
N ILE A 346 -22.08 -11.13 4.03
CA ILE A 346 -21.38 -9.96 4.60
C ILE A 346 -20.00 -10.37 5.14
N LEU A 347 -19.92 -11.49 5.87
CA LEU A 347 -18.64 -11.98 6.42
C LEU A 347 -17.64 -12.34 5.31
N ILE A 348 -18.09 -13.04 4.27
CA ILE A 348 -17.27 -13.36 3.10
C ILE A 348 -16.79 -12.08 2.42
N TYR A 349 -17.67 -11.10 2.26
CA TYR A 349 -17.33 -9.81 1.66
C TYR A 349 -16.25 -9.07 2.46
N VAL A 350 -16.33 -9.04 3.80
CA VAL A 350 -15.29 -8.43 4.65
C VAL A 350 -13.94 -9.11 4.42
N VAL A 351 -13.90 -10.44 4.33
CA VAL A 351 -12.66 -11.19 4.02
C VAL A 351 -12.13 -10.81 2.63
N ILE A 352 -12.98 -10.79 1.61
CA ILE A 352 -12.61 -10.40 0.24
C ILE A 352 -12.04 -8.98 0.20
N SER A 353 -12.56 -8.05 1.01
CA SER A 353 -12.08 -6.67 1.06
C SER A 353 -10.65 -6.52 1.60
N VAL A 354 -10.15 -7.50 2.36
CA VAL A 354 -8.80 -7.47 2.96
C VAL A 354 -7.76 -8.15 2.06
N LEU A 355 -8.17 -9.14 1.26
CA LEU A 355 -7.27 -9.93 0.41
C LEU A 355 -6.37 -9.09 -0.52
N PRO A 356 -6.88 -8.07 -1.27
CA PRO A 356 -6.05 -7.26 -2.16
C PRO A 356 -4.89 -6.57 -1.45
N ILE A 357 -5.07 -6.18 -0.19
CA ILE A 357 -4.06 -5.48 0.62
C ILE A 357 -2.88 -6.43 0.90
N ILE A 358 -3.19 -7.66 1.32
CA ILE A 358 -2.19 -8.68 1.63
C ILE A 358 -1.42 -9.07 0.37
N THR A 359 -2.14 -9.31 -0.73
CA THR A 359 -1.51 -9.69 -2.01
C THR A 359 -0.60 -8.56 -2.53
N THR A 360 -1.05 -7.31 -2.48
CA THR A 360 -0.26 -6.15 -2.92
C THR A 360 0.97 -5.97 -2.04
N ARG A 361 0.83 -6.09 -0.71
CA ARG A 361 1.97 -6.02 0.21
C ARG A 361 3.06 -7.01 -0.19
N THR A 362 2.71 -8.28 -0.37
CA THR A 362 3.70 -9.32 -0.71
C THR A 362 4.38 -9.03 -2.04
N LYS A 363 3.62 -8.63 -3.08
CA LYS A 363 4.19 -8.31 -4.39
C LYS A 363 5.13 -7.11 -4.34
N VAL A 364 4.71 -5.99 -3.72
CA VAL A 364 5.54 -4.78 -3.62
C VAL A 364 6.79 -5.07 -2.77
N THR A 365 6.66 -5.82 -1.68
CA THR A 365 7.82 -6.26 -0.87
C THR A 365 8.86 -6.99 -1.71
N ASN A 366 8.39 -7.94 -2.53
CA ASN A 366 9.23 -8.75 -3.40
C ASN A 366 9.92 -7.91 -4.49
N ILE A 367 9.24 -6.88 -5.01
CA ILE A 367 9.84 -5.93 -5.97
C ILE A 367 10.90 -5.08 -5.28
N ILE A 368 10.62 -4.53 -4.09
CA ILE A 368 11.57 -3.69 -3.34
C ILE A 368 12.83 -4.48 -2.97
N SER A 369 12.70 -5.74 -2.54
CA SER A 369 13.88 -6.56 -2.25
C SER A 369 14.70 -6.87 -3.50
N LEU A 370 14.05 -7.07 -4.65
CA LEU A 370 14.73 -7.25 -5.93
C LEU A 370 15.50 -5.99 -6.35
N ILE A 371 14.92 -4.78 -6.21
CA ILE A 371 15.58 -3.50 -6.49
C ILE A 371 16.83 -3.32 -5.59
N GLN A 372 16.72 -3.64 -4.29
CA GLN A 372 17.87 -3.57 -3.39
C GLN A 372 19.01 -4.51 -3.82
N ALA A 373 18.68 -5.75 -4.20
CA ALA A 373 19.65 -6.73 -4.65
C ALA A 373 20.23 -6.40 -6.03
N SER A 374 19.43 -5.83 -6.94
CA SER A 374 19.86 -5.36 -8.26
C SER A 374 20.84 -4.20 -8.13
N SER A 375 20.51 -3.17 -7.35
CA SER A 375 21.36 -2.00 -7.11
C SER A 375 22.69 -2.31 -6.42
N ASP A 376 22.79 -3.42 -5.66
CA ASP A 376 24.09 -3.86 -5.10
C ASP A 376 25.12 -4.09 -6.23
N ARG A 377 24.68 -4.61 -7.39
CA ARG A 377 25.57 -4.88 -8.52
C ARG A 377 26.26 -3.60 -9.01
N LEU A 378 25.54 -2.49 -9.05
CA LEU A 378 26.07 -1.20 -9.48
C LEU A 378 27.27 -0.77 -8.64
N THR A 379 27.18 -0.88 -7.31
CA THR A 379 28.28 -0.57 -6.39
C THR A 379 29.46 -1.52 -6.58
N LEU A 380 29.18 -2.82 -6.71
CA LEU A 380 30.22 -3.82 -6.93
C LEU A 380 30.97 -3.57 -8.24
N ILE A 381 30.27 -3.29 -9.34
CA ILE A 381 30.88 -3.01 -10.65
C ILE A 381 31.73 -1.74 -10.60
N GLY A 382 31.23 -0.67 -9.98
CA GLY A 382 32.00 0.55 -9.78
C GLY A 382 33.29 0.30 -9.01
N ASN A 383 33.24 -0.49 -7.94
CA ASN A 383 34.42 -0.79 -7.13
C ASN A 383 35.38 -1.72 -7.86
N ILE A 384 34.89 -2.72 -8.61
CA ILE A 384 35.74 -3.54 -9.50
C ILE A 384 36.48 -2.62 -10.47
N ASN A 385 35.79 -1.63 -11.05
CA ASN A 385 36.42 -0.63 -11.91
C ASN A 385 37.52 0.12 -11.18
N LEU A 386 37.21 0.76 -10.05
CA LEU A 386 38.20 1.49 -9.28
C LEU A 386 39.45 0.65 -8.97
N PHE A 387 39.26 -0.59 -8.50
CA PHE A 387 40.37 -1.42 -8.07
C PHE A 387 41.19 -2.03 -9.21
N THR A 388 40.72 -2.07 -10.47
CA THR A 388 41.61 -2.39 -11.60
C THR A 388 42.65 -1.28 -11.82
N TYR A 389 42.25 0.00 -11.68
CA TYR A 389 43.18 1.13 -11.73
C TYR A 389 44.10 1.15 -10.51
N GLU A 390 43.59 0.94 -9.29
CA GLU A 390 44.41 0.98 -8.08
C GLU A 390 45.49 -0.12 -8.03
N ILE A 391 45.26 -1.27 -8.67
CA ILE A 391 46.28 -2.32 -8.83
C ILE A 391 47.48 -1.80 -9.63
N MET A 392 47.22 -1.13 -10.76
CA MET A 392 48.28 -0.55 -11.62
C MET A 392 49.00 0.59 -10.92
N SER A 393 48.23 1.45 -10.25
CA SER A 393 48.76 2.59 -9.51
C SER A 393 49.61 2.19 -8.31
N ASN A 394 49.38 1.00 -7.73
CA ASN A 394 50.15 0.45 -6.63
C ASN A 394 50.46 1.46 -5.51
N ASP A 395 49.46 2.26 -5.15
CA ASP A 395 49.61 3.43 -4.29
C ASP A 395 49.91 3.02 -2.83
N ARG A 396 51.20 2.98 -2.50
CA ARG A 396 51.72 2.62 -1.18
C ARG A 396 51.42 3.64 -0.09
N SER A 397 50.95 4.84 -0.45
CA SER A 397 50.55 5.84 0.54
C SER A 397 49.20 5.52 1.19
N ILE A 398 48.37 4.73 0.51
CA ILE A 398 47.01 4.37 0.95
C ILE A 398 46.89 2.87 1.21
N PHE A 399 47.46 2.05 0.33
CA PHE A 399 47.24 0.60 0.33
C PHE A 399 48.51 -0.17 0.70
N LEU A 400 48.31 -1.23 1.48
CA LEU A 400 49.32 -2.25 1.72
C LEU A 400 49.64 -3.03 0.43
N PRO A 401 50.82 -3.68 0.36
CA PRO A 401 51.12 -4.70 -0.65
C PRO A 401 49.96 -5.66 -0.90
N ASP A 402 49.61 -5.82 -2.19
CA ASP A 402 48.57 -6.72 -2.72
C ASP A 402 47.14 -6.47 -2.20
N GLN A 403 46.93 -5.42 -1.40
CA GLN A 403 45.62 -5.08 -0.86
C GLN A 403 44.60 -4.72 -1.95
N PRO A 404 44.91 -3.90 -2.97
CA PRO A 404 43.97 -3.61 -4.07
C PRO A 404 43.55 -4.88 -4.81
N GLN A 405 44.48 -5.79 -5.08
CA GLN A 405 44.20 -7.06 -5.76
C GLN A 405 43.30 -7.98 -4.91
N ARG A 406 43.54 -8.05 -3.59
CA ARG A 406 42.68 -8.80 -2.68
C ARG A 406 41.26 -8.22 -2.63
N ILE A 407 41.15 -6.90 -2.59
CA ILE A 407 39.85 -6.20 -2.59
C ILE A 407 39.11 -6.42 -3.91
N LEU A 408 39.81 -6.33 -5.04
CA LEU A 408 39.23 -6.62 -6.36
C LEU A 408 38.66 -8.04 -6.42
N LYS A 409 39.43 -9.05 -5.98
CA LYS A 409 38.97 -10.45 -5.94
C LYS A 409 37.73 -10.62 -5.06
N ASP A 410 37.68 -10.00 -3.88
CA ASP A 410 36.50 -10.00 -3.00
C ASP A 410 35.27 -9.40 -3.70
N TYR A 411 35.44 -8.28 -4.43
CA TYR A 411 34.33 -7.67 -5.18
C TYR A 411 33.86 -8.53 -6.36
N ILE A 412 34.77 -9.19 -7.08
CA ILE A 412 34.43 -10.15 -8.15
C ILE A 412 33.60 -11.31 -7.59
N ASP A 413 34.05 -11.93 -6.49
CA ASP A 413 33.35 -13.05 -5.85
C ASP A 413 31.96 -12.64 -5.35
N ARG A 414 31.86 -11.45 -4.75
CA ARG A 414 30.58 -10.87 -4.31
C ARG A 414 29.63 -10.61 -5.49
N LEU A 415 30.13 -10.10 -6.62
CA LEU A 415 29.31 -9.87 -7.82
C LEU A 415 28.82 -11.20 -8.42
N LYS A 416 29.70 -12.21 -8.55
CA LYS A 416 29.32 -13.56 -8.99
C LYS A 416 28.25 -14.18 -8.09
N LYS A 417 28.44 -14.08 -6.77
CA LYS A 417 27.46 -14.55 -5.78
C LYS A 417 26.12 -13.82 -5.94
N LYS A 418 26.13 -12.49 -6.09
CA LYS A 418 24.91 -11.70 -6.27
C LYS A 418 24.19 -12.02 -7.57
N GLN A 419 24.91 -12.26 -8.66
CA GLN A 419 24.34 -12.73 -9.93
C GLN A 419 23.63 -14.08 -9.78
N ALA A 420 24.28 -15.05 -9.12
CA ALA A 420 23.66 -16.34 -8.84
C ALA A 420 22.40 -16.19 -7.97
N GLN A 421 22.48 -15.37 -6.91
CA GLN A 421 21.36 -15.09 -6.01
C GLN A 421 20.15 -14.46 -6.74
N LEU A 422 20.37 -13.51 -7.63
CA LEU A 422 19.30 -12.88 -8.42
C LEU A 422 18.67 -13.83 -9.43
N LYS A 423 19.46 -14.78 -9.94
CA LYS A 423 19.00 -15.81 -10.86
C LYS A 423 18.17 -16.89 -10.17
N ASP A 424 18.57 -17.35 -8.99
CA ASP A 424 17.93 -18.47 -8.29
C ASP A 424 16.97 -18.06 -7.16
N GLY A 425 16.96 -16.79 -6.77
CA GLY A 425 16.12 -16.25 -5.69
C GLY A 425 16.67 -16.50 -4.28
N SER A 426 17.90 -17.02 -4.14
CA SER A 426 18.50 -17.38 -2.84
C SER A 426 18.83 -16.17 -1.94
N TYR A 427 18.66 -14.93 -2.42
CA TYR A 427 18.67 -13.73 -1.57
C TYR A 427 17.41 -13.56 -0.71
N GLY A 428 16.39 -14.43 -0.87
CA GLY A 428 15.13 -14.40 -0.12
C GLY A 428 14.00 -13.66 -0.83
N GLY A 429 14.11 -13.45 -2.15
CA GLY A 429 13.10 -12.79 -2.97
C GLY A 429 12.83 -13.53 -4.28
N PRO A 430 11.99 -12.97 -5.16
CA PRO A 430 11.69 -13.55 -6.47
C PRO A 430 12.90 -13.50 -7.42
N THR A 431 12.89 -14.35 -8.44
CA THR A 431 13.87 -14.26 -9.54
C THR A 431 13.49 -13.16 -10.53
N PHE A 432 14.46 -12.69 -11.31
CA PHE A 432 14.19 -11.78 -12.43
C PHE A 432 13.15 -12.33 -13.43
N ASP A 433 13.14 -13.65 -13.67
CA ASP A 433 12.17 -14.33 -14.56
C ASP A 433 10.71 -14.18 -14.11
N SER A 434 10.48 -13.74 -12.87
CA SER A 434 9.14 -13.44 -12.36
C SER A 434 8.56 -12.13 -12.93
N TYR A 435 9.36 -11.35 -13.66
CA TYR A 435 9.01 -10.01 -14.15
C TYR A 435 9.24 -9.89 -15.66
N PRO A 436 8.24 -10.24 -16.50
CA PRO A 436 8.37 -10.21 -17.95
C PRO A 436 8.69 -8.82 -18.53
N SER A 437 8.41 -7.73 -17.79
CA SER A 437 8.80 -6.37 -18.20
C SER A 437 10.31 -6.18 -18.29
N LEU A 438 11.10 -7.09 -17.70
CA LEU A 438 12.55 -7.07 -17.75
C LEU A 438 13.12 -7.95 -18.87
N ASP A 439 12.29 -8.67 -19.65
CA ASP A 439 12.78 -9.59 -20.68
C ASP A 439 13.64 -8.88 -21.73
N SER A 440 13.32 -7.62 -22.05
CA SER A 440 14.07 -6.82 -23.02
C SER A 440 15.55 -6.60 -22.64
N VAL A 441 15.87 -6.58 -21.34
CA VAL A 441 17.24 -6.33 -20.84
C VAL A 441 17.93 -7.61 -20.35
N LEU A 442 17.13 -8.64 -20.02
CA LEU A 442 17.63 -9.91 -19.49
C LEU A 442 17.85 -10.99 -20.55
N LYS A 443 17.12 -10.93 -21.68
CA LYS A 443 17.07 -11.99 -22.69
C LYS A 443 17.33 -11.50 -24.10
N GLU A 444 16.98 -10.26 -24.38
CA GLU A 444 17.14 -9.66 -25.70
C GLU A 444 18.41 -8.81 -25.76
N ASN A 445 18.97 -8.70 -26.96
CA ASN A 445 20.11 -7.82 -27.18
C ASN A 445 19.58 -6.39 -27.33
N GLY A 446 20.20 -5.43 -26.64
CA GLY A 446 19.79 -4.04 -26.71
C GLY A 446 20.66 -3.11 -25.87
N CYS A 447 20.51 -1.81 -26.11
CA CYS A 447 21.05 -0.77 -25.24
C CYS A 447 19.90 -0.14 -24.45
N HIS A 448 20.03 -0.10 -23.12
CA HIS A 448 19.02 0.47 -22.25
C HIS A 448 19.59 1.65 -21.46
N ARG A 449 19.01 2.84 -21.66
CA ARG A 449 19.44 4.08 -21.00
C ARG A 449 18.22 4.86 -20.51
N LEU A 450 18.31 5.41 -19.31
CA LEU A 450 17.29 6.30 -18.79
C LEU A 450 17.40 7.67 -19.49
N PRO A 451 16.32 8.18 -20.12
CA PRO A 451 16.37 9.37 -20.98
C PRO A 451 16.77 10.66 -20.26
N ASN A 452 16.64 10.71 -18.93
CA ASN A 452 16.84 11.91 -18.12
C ASN A 452 18.07 11.84 -17.19
N VAL A 453 18.80 10.72 -17.17
CA VAL A 453 19.84 10.47 -16.15
C VAL A 453 21.26 10.51 -16.75
N GLN A 454 21.43 10.15 -18.02
CA GLN A 454 22.75 9.98 -18.61
C GLN A 454 22.99 10.93 -19.79
N ASN A 455 24.24 11.39 -19.91
CA ASN A 455 24.69 12.29 -20.98
C ASN A 455 24.95 11.56 -22.31
N THR A 456 24.87 10.22 -22.32
CA THR A 456 25.21 9.37 -23.45
C THR A 456 23.96 8.55 -23.84
N PRO A 457 23.10 9.06 -24.74
CA PRO A 457 22.04 8.23 -25.33
C PRO A 457 22.65 7.02 -26.07
N CYS A 458 21.88 5.94 -26.26
CA CYS A 458 22.35 4.74 -26.97
C CYS A 458 22.94 5.07 -28.35
N ASP A 459 22.33 6.00 -29.08
CA ASP A 459 22.77 6.43 -30.41
C ASP A 459 24.11 7.17 -30.41
N SER A 460 24.63 7.57 -29.24
CA SER A 460 25.91 8.26 -29.09
C SER A 460 27.05 7.34 -28.67
N ILE A 461 26.80 6.05 -28.49
CA ILE A 461 27.84 5.08 -28.14
C ILE A 461 28.76 4.87 -29.34
N VAL A 462 30.05 5.06 -29.12
CA VAL A 462 31.08 4.81 -30.14
C VAL A 462 31.67 3.42 -29.93
N TYR A 463 31.35 2.51 -30.83
CA TYR A 463 31.90 1.16 -30.85
C TYR A 463 33.27 1.14 -31.53
N ASN A 464 34.18 0.30 -31.04
CA ASN A 464 35.51 0.16 -31.61
C ASN A 464 35.99 -1.30 -31.49
N MET A 465 36.16 -1.94 -32.65
CA MET A 465 36.56 -3.34 -32.77
C MET A 465 38.04 -3.58 -32.40
N ASP A 466 38.90 -2.56 -32.47
CA ASP A 466 40.34 -2.69 -32.28
C ASP A 466 40.68 -3.20 -30.87
N TYR A 467 39.88 -2.82 -29.87
CA TYR A 467 40.01 -3.28 -28.48
C TYR A 467 38.84 -4.19 -28.03
N GLY A 468 38.05 -4.72 -28.98
CA GLY A 468 37.00 -5.69 -28.70
C GLY A 468 35.66 -5.13 -28.23
N PHE A 469 35.47 -3.81 -28.19
CA PHE A 469 34.18 -3.20 -27.82
C PHE A 469 33.29 -3.04 -29.05
N THR A 470 32.68 -4.15 -29.49
CA THR A 470 31.77 -4.19 -30.63
C THR A 470 30.33 -3.90 -30.21
N GLU A 471 29.47 -3.52 -31.17
CA GLU A 471 28.03 -3.36 -30.93
C GLU A 471 27.38 -4.66 -30.42
N GLU A 472 27.79 -5.81 -30.95
CA GLU A 472 27.30 -7.13 -30.53
C GLU A 472 27.63 -7.41 -29.06
N VAL A 473 28.86 -7.15 -28.65
CA VAL A 473 29.30 -7.33 -27.25
C VAL A 473 28.60 -6.34 -26.34
N ALA A 474 28.52 -5.08 -26.75
CA ALA A 474 27.95 -3.99 -25.96
C ALA A 474 26.45 -4.14 -25.71
N ASN A 475 25.73 -4.79 -26.64
CA ASN A 475 24.29 -5.01 -26.57
C ASN A 475 23.92 -6.40 -26.05
N LEU A 476 24.85 -7.17 -25.47
CA LEU A 476 24.54 -8.45 -24.84
C LEU A 476 23.53 -8.27 -23.69
N PRO A 477 22.69 -9.26 -23.39
CA PRO A 477 21.81 -9.19 -22.23
C PRO A 477 22.66 -9.05 -20.95
N ILE A 478 22.14 -8.35 -19.95
CA ILE A 478 22.93 -7.86 -18.80
C ILE A 478 23.73 -8.97 -18.08
N ASN A 479 23.21 -10.20 -17.99
CA ASN A 479 23.88 -11.29 -17.29
C ASN A 479 25.10 -11.80 -18.07
N GLU A 480 24.98 -11.86 -19.39
CA GLU A 480 26.03 -12.20 -20.34
C GLU A 480 27.05 -11.08 -20.40
N LEU A 481 26.61 -9.82 -20.45
CA LEU A 481 27.47 -8.64 -20.44
C LEU A 481 28.33 -8.56 -19.16
N ILE A 482 27.74 -8.85 -17.99
CA ILE A 482 28.49 -8.91 -16.72
C ILE A 482 29.45 -10.10 -16.69
N ARG A 483 29.09 -11.24 -17.30
CA ARG A 483 30.00 -12.39 -17.40
C ARG A 483 31.20 -12.08 -18.27
N GLU A 484 30.97 -11.44 -19.41
CA GLU A 484 32.00 -10.99 -20.35
C GLU A 484 32.93 -9.97 -19.67
N TYR A 485 32.36 -8.98 -18.98
CA TYR A 485 33.13 -8.03 -18.17
C TYR A 485 34.01 -8.72 -17.12
N LEU A 486 33.44 -9.65 -16.35
CA LEU A 486 34.19 -10.38 -15.33
C LEU A 486 35.30 -11.27 -15.92
N PHE A 487 35.07 -11.85 -17.10
CA PHE A 487 36.09 -12.61 -17.81
C PHE A 487 37.32 -11.74 -18.11
N TYR A 488 37.14 -10.55 -18.71
CA TYR A 488 38.26 -9.65 -18.98
C TYR A 488 38.96 -9.14 -17.71
N VAL A 489 38.20 -8.86 -16.65
CA VAL A 489 38.79 -8.42 -15.37
C VAL A 489 39.65 -9.53 -14.75
N GLU A 490 39.18 -10.78 -14.78
CA GLU A 490 39.95 -11.92 -14.25
C GLU A 490 41.20 -12.19 -15.09
N ASP A 491 41.11 -12.00 -16.40
CA ASP A 491 42.24 -12.09 -17.33
C ASP A 491 43.28 -11.00 -17.02
N PHE A 492 42.84 -9.74 -16.82
CA PHE A 492 43.69 -8.65 -16.37
C PHE A 492 44.41 -8.97 -15.04
N VAL A 493 43.71 -9.54 -14.06
CA VAL A 493 44.32 -9.92 -12.78
C VAL A 493 45.43 -10.98 -12.97
N ARG A 494 45.27 -11.91 -13.91
CA ARG A 494 46.30 -12.89 -14.26
C ARG A 494 47.47 -12.25 -15.00
N ASP A 495 47.19 -11.37 -15.96
CA ASP A 495 48.20 -10.66 -16.75
C ASP A 495 49.09 -9.81 -15.84
N VAL A 496 48.53 -9.02 -14.93
CA VAL A 496 49.32 -8.20 -13.99
C VAL A 496 50.21 -9.05 -13.06
N SER A 497 49.78 -10.27 -12.72
CA SER A 497 50.52 -11.12 -11.78
C SER A 497 51.62 -11.96 -12.46
N ASN A 498 51.41 -12.35 -13.72
CA ASN A 498 52.19 -13.40 -14.38
C ASN A 498 52.87 -12.96 -15.68
N THR A 499 52.56 -11.77 -16.19
CA THR A 499 53.09 -11.28 -17.46
C THR A 499 53.71 -9.90 -17.29
N ASP A 500 54.79 -9.62 -18.03
CA ASP A 500 55.40 -8.28 -18.11
C ASP A 500 54.58 -7.32 -19.00
N LYS A 501 53.30 -7.63 -19.26
CA LYS A 501 52.40 -6.83 -20.13
C LYS A 501 52.08 -5.48 -19.52
N TYR A 502 52.07 -5.39 -18.19
CA TYR A 502 51.68 -4.20 -17.44
C TYR A 502 52.80 -3.75 -16.53
N VAL A 503 53.11 -2.46 -16.56
CA VAL A 503 54.12 -1.83 -15.71
C VAL A 503 53.44 -1.26 -14.48
N VAL A 504 53.67 -1.90 -13.33
CA VAL A 504 53.09 -1.53 -12.03
C VAL A 504 54.09 -0.68 -11.24
N LEU A 505 53.80 0.61 -11.07
CA LEU A 505 54.69 1.56 -10.40
C LEU A 505 53.93 2.33 -9.32
N PRO A 506 54.56 2.68 -8.19
CA PRO A 506 53.94 3.59 -7.22
C PRO A 506 53.94 5.02 -7.79
N PRO A 507 52.93 5.87 -7.45
CA PRO A 507 52.77 7.20 -8.03
C PRO A 507 53.64 8.24 -7.29
N THR A 508 54.94 7.94 -7.14
CA THR A 508 55.88 8.75 -6.35
C THR A 508 56.59 9.84 -7.16
N SER A 509 56.42 9.85 -8.49
CA SER A 509 57.05 10.83 -9.38
C SER A 509 56.16 11.12 -10.58
N LYS A 510 56.35 12.28 -11.22
CA LYS A 510 55.63 12.63 -12.46
C LYS A 510 55.89 11.61 -13.57
N GLU A 511 57.11 11.07 -13.67
CA GLU A 511 57.50 10.03 -14.62
C GLU A 511 56.66 8.76 -14.41
N ASN A 512 56.62 8.24 -13.17
CA ASN A 512 55.87 7.04 -12.85
C ASN A 512 54.37 7.23 -13.11
N ILE A 513 53.82 8.38 -12.68
CA ILE A 513 52.41 8.72 -12.91
C ILE A 513 52.11 8.77 -14.40
N LYS A 514 53.01 9.34 -15.21
CA LYS A 514 52.85 9.39 -16.65
C LYS A 514 52.80 8.00 -17.28
N ILE A 515 53.72 7.10 -16.90
CA ILE A 515 53.73 5.71 -17.38
C ILE A 515 52.43 4.98 -17.00
N ILE A 516 51.94 5.17 -15.77
CA ILE A 516 50.68 4.57 -15.31
C ILE A 516 49.49 5.16 -16.11
N TYR A 517 49.48 6.48 -16.29
CA TYR A 517 48.37 7.19 -16.94
C TYR A 517 48.30 6.90 -18.44
N ASP A 518 49.44 6.87 -19.13
CA ASP A 518 49.51 6.47 -20.54
C ASP A 518 49.01 5.01 -20.71
N GLN A 519 49.34 4.10 -19.79
CA GLN A 519 48.76 2.74 -19.80
C GLN A 519 47.23 2.72 -19.63
N PHE A 520 46.66 3.62 -18.82
CA PHE A 520 45.19 3.73 -18.68
C PHE A 520 44.51 4.21 -19.96
N ILE A 521 45.13 5.15 -20.66
CA ILE A 521 44.60 5.73 -21.88
C ILE A 521 44.77 4.77 -23.05
N ASP A 522 45.94 4.13 -23.17
CA ASP A 522 46.32 3.41 -24.39
C ASP A 522 45.95 1.93 -24.36
N SER A 523 45.84 1.32 -23.18
CA SER A 523 45.53 -0.11 -23.04
C SER A 523 44.12 -0.46 -23.53
N ASP A 524 44.06 -1.47 -24.39
CA ASP A 524 42.81 -2.06 -24.90
C ASP A 524 41.90 -2.55 -23.77
N PHE A 525 42.48 -3.08 -22.69
CA PHE A 525 41.70 -3.55 -21.54
C PHE A 525 40.91 -2.41 -20.87
N PHE A 526 41.54 -1.26 -20.60
CA PHE A 526 40.86 -0.16 -19.91
C PHE A 526 39.82 0.51 -20.82
N LYS A 527 40.08 0.60 -22.14
CA LYS A 527 39.10 1.07 -23.13
C LYS A 527 37.88 0.15 -23.17
N LEU A 528 38.10 -1.16 -23.25
CA LEU A 528 37.03 -2.17 -23.24
C LEU A 528 36.24 -2.13 -21.92
N GLN A 529 36.94 -2.14 -20.79
CA GLN A 529 36.35 -2.07 -19.45
C GLN A 529 35.41 -0.86 -19.30
N ASN A 530 35.86 0.34 -19.70
CA ASN A 530 35.05 1.55 -19.60
C ASN A 530 33.78 1.46 -20.46
N GLY A 531 33.90 0.95 -21.70
CA GLY A 531 32.74 0.76 -22.59
C GLY A 531 31.71 -0.23 -22.03
N LEU A 532 32.17 -1.39 -21.53
CA LEU A 532 31.30 -2.41 -20.94
C LEU A 532 30.61 -1.90 -19.67
N ILE A 533 31.35 -1.25 -18.77
CA ILE A 533 30.81 -0.75 -17.50
C ILE A 533 29.72 0.27 -17.74
N ASP A 534 29.93 1.20 -18.66
CA ASP A 534 28.92 2.20 -18.96
C ASP A 534 27.61 1.50 -19.35
N ASN A 535 27.64 0.51 -20.26
CA ASN A 535 26.44 -0.24 -20.67
C ASN A 535 25.80 -1.00 -19.51
N ILE A 536 26.58 -1.75 -18.74
CA ILE A 536 26.06 -2.49 -17.58
C ILE A 536 25.36 -1.56 -16.59
N ILE A 537 25.93 -0.38 -16.33
CA ILE A 537 25.34 0.61 -15.42
C ILE A 537 24.02 1.14 -15.97
N GLY A 538 23.94 1.40 -17.28
CA GLY A 538 22.70 1.77 -17.97
C GLY A 538 21.60 0.73 -17.75
N ASP A 539 21.92 -0.54 -17.98
CA ASP A 539 20.98 -1.64 -17.85
C ASP A 539 20.50 -1.84 -16.41
N ILE A 540 21.39 -1.76 -15.41
CA ILE A 540 20.99 -1.86 -13.99
C ILE A 540 20.05 -0.71 -13.62
N GLN A 541 20.37 0.51 -14.03
CA GLN A 541 19.51 1.68 -13.76
C GLN A 541 18.15 1.55 -14.44
N TYR A 542 18.11 1.02 -15.66
CA TYR A 542 16.85 0.72 -16.36
C TYR A 542 16.02 -0.33 -15.63
N ILE A 543 16.64 -1.45 -15.20
CA ILE A 543 15.96 -2.49 -14.40
C ILE A 543 15.37 -1.89 -13.13
N ASP A 544 16.16 -1.12 -12.39
CA ASP A 544 15.73 -0.54 -11.12
C ASP A 544 14.56 0.45 -11.33
N ASP A 545 14.60 1.28 -12.37
CA ASP A 545 13.51 2.21 -12.68
C ASP A 545 12.23 1.48 -13.12
N GLU A 546 12.34 0.46 -13.98
CA GLU A 546 11.20 -0.33 -14.45
C GLU A 546 10.51 -1.06 -13.28
N LEU A 547 11.29 -1.62 -12.36
CA LEU A 547 10.77 -2.25 -11.14
C LEU A 547 10.11 -1.23 -10.21
N ILE A 548 10.66 -0.02 -10.08
CA ILE A 548 10.05 1.05 -9.28
C ILE A 548 8.72 1.49 -9.91
N ASN A 549 8.67 1.70 -11.22
CA ASN A 549 7.45 2.06 -11.94
C ASN A 549 6.39 0.97 -11.81
N LEU A 550 6.79 -0.30 -11.93
CA LEU A 550 5.91 -1.45 -11.68
C LEU A 550 5.34 -1.43 -10.25
N SER A 551 6.17 -1.15 -9.25
CA SER A 551 5.74 -1.06 -7.85
C SER A 551 4.71 0.06 -7.63
N VAL A 552 4.93 1.23 -8.23
CA VAL A 552 4.01 2.38 -8.17
C VAL A 552 2.69 2.04 -8.86
N GLY A 553 2.74 1.45 -10.05
CA GLY A 553 1.56 0.99 -10.78
C GLY A 553 0.75 -0.05 -10.01
N MET A 554 1.41 -0.98 -9.32
CA MET A 554 0.73 -1.95 -8.45
C MET A 554 0.02 -1.28 -7.27
N ILE A 555 0.62 -0.27 -6.64
CA ILE A 555 0.01 0.49 -5.54
C ILE A 555 -1.21 1.30 -6.03
N GLU A 556 -1.13 1.86 -7.24
CA GLU A 556 -2.24 2.58 -7.88
C GLU A 556 -3.41 1.67 -8.21
N SER A 557 -3.12 0.56 -8.90
CA SER A 557 -4.11 -0.46 -9.22
C SER A 557 -4.76 -1.01 -7.96
N PHE A 558 -3.97 -1.28 -6.92
CA PHE A 558 -4.46 -1.68 -5.61
C PHE A 558 -5.45 -0.67 -5.02
N TYR A 559 -5.09 0.61 -4.98
CA TYR A 559 -5.95 1.66 -4.41
C TYR A 559 -7.28 1.75 -5.18
N ASN A 560 -7.23 1.72 -6.51
CA ASN A 560 -8.42 1.75 -7.37
C ASN A 560 -9.30 0.51 -7.17
N ASN A 561 -8.69 -0.68 -7.11
CA ASN A 561 -9.41 -1.94 -6.85
C ASN A 561 -10.08 -1.94 -5.48
N MET A 562 -9.40 -1.42 -4.44
CA MET A 562 -9.96 -1.26 -3.10
C MET A 562 -11.17 -0.33 -3.11
N LEU A 563 -11.10 0.80 -3.80
CA LEU A 563 -12.22 1.73 -3.94
C LEU A 563 -13.42 1.04 -4.58
N VAL A 564 -13.21 0.34 -5.71
CA VAL A 564 -14.27 -0.39 -6.41
C VAL A 564 -14.90 -1.47 -5.52
N ILE A 565 -14.08 -2.30 -4.85
CA ILE A 565 -14.55 -3.35 -3.95
C ILE A 565 -15.40 -2.76 -2.83
N ILE A 566 -14.95 -1.66 -2.21
CA ILE A 566 -15.69 -1.00 -1.14
C ILE A 566 -17.01 -0.40 -1.63
N CYS A 567 -17.02 0.27 -2.79
CA CYS A 567 -18.26 0.79 -3.37
C CYS A 567 -19.27 -0.32 -3.67
N VAL A 568 -18.84 -1.42 -4.30
CA VAL A 568 -19.69 -2.59 -4.57
C VAL A 568 -20.22 -3.18 -3.26
N GLY A 569 -19.36 -3.30 -2.25
CA GLY A 569 -19.74 -3.74 -0.92
C GLY A 569 -20.81 -2.91 -0.26
N VAL A 570 -20.64 -1.58 -0.25
CA VAL A 570 -21.62 -0.66 0.33
C VAL A 570 -22.98 -0.82 -0.37
N VAL A 571 -23.01 -0.92 -1.70
CA VAL A 571 -24.24 -1.17 -2.46
C VAL A 571 -24.86 -2.52 -2.07
N LEU A 572 -24.06 -3.58 -2.00
CA LEU A 572 -24.51 -4.92 -1.61
C LEU A 572 -25.12 -4.92 -0.20
N ILE A 573 -24.48 -4.25 0.77
CA ILE A 573 -24.97 -4.12 2.14
C ILE A 573 -26.31 -3.37 2.16
N ILE A 574 -26.43 -2.27 1.42
CA ILE A 574 -27.69 -1.51 1.31
C ILE A 574 -28.81 -2.40 0.75
N ILE A 575 -28.53 -3.19 -0.29
CA ILE A 575 -29.48 -4.15 -0.87
C ILE A 575 -29.91 -5.18 0.17
N ILE A 576 -28.97 -5.81 0.89
CA ILE A 576 -29.28 -6.79 1.95
C ILE A 576 -30.15 -6.16 3.03
N VAL A 577 -29.84 -4.94 3.47
CA VAL A 577 -30.58 -4.22 4.50
C VAL A 577 -32.01 -3.91 4.03
N ILE A 578 -32.19 -3.41 2.81
CA ILE A 578 -33.50 -3.03 2.28
C ILE A 578 -34.37 -4.26 1.95
N PHE A 579 -33.81 -5.29 1.32
CA PHE A 579 -34.60 -6.42 0.82
C PHE A 579 -34.74 -7.57 1.81
N VAL A 580 -33.72 -7.85 2.62
CA VAL A 580 -33.73 -8.97 3.57
C VAL A 580 -34.15 -8.48 4.95
N LEU A 581 -33.37 -7.57 5.55
CA LEU A 581 -33.56 -7.16 6.94
C LEU A 581 -34.84 -6.34 7.13
N ASN A 582 -35.05 -5.31 6.31
CA ASN A 582 -36.25 -4.47 6.41
C ASN A 582 -37.54 -5.27 6.13
N ARG A 583 -37.51 -6.21 5.17
CA ARG A 583 -38.63 -7.13 4.93
C ARG A 583 -38.94 -7.98 6.14
N LEU A 584 -37.92 -8.46 6.85
CA LEU A 584 -38.09 -9.23 8.07
C LEU A 584 -38.76 -8.39 9.18
N PHE A 585 -38.32 -7.14 9.39
CA PHE A 585 -38.97 -6.23 10.34
C PHE A 585 -40.43 -5.93 9.94
N VAL A 586 -40.70 -5.62 8.68
CA VAL A 586 -42.06 -5.36 8.18
C VAL A 586 -42.97 -6.57 8.36
N ASN A 587 -42.48 -7.77 8.08
CA ASN A 587 -43.24 -9.00 8.29
C ASN A 587 -43.55 -9.22 9.78
N LYS A 588 -42.58 -9.00 10.67
CA LYS A 588 -42.79 -9.11 12.12
C LYS A 588 -43.79 -8.08 12.64
N ILE A 589 -43.77 -6.86 12.12
CA ILE A 589 -44.78 -5.83 12.43
C ILE A 589 -46.17 -6.26 11.97
N LYS A 590 -46.29 -6.83 10.75
CA LYS A 590 -47.56 -7.37 10.23
C LYS A 590 -48.08 -8.54 11.07
N GLU A 591 -47.20 -9.46 11.48
CA GLU A 591 -47.55 -10.57 12.39
C GLU A 591 -48.12 -10.03 13.72
N MET A 592 -47.46 -9.04 14.34
CA MET A 592 -47.96 -8.42 15.57
C MET A 592 -49.29 -7.69 15.36
N ASN A 593 -49.47 -6.94 14.27
CA ASN A 593 -50.74 -6.27 13.96
C ASN A 593 -51.89 -7.27 13.73
N THR A 594 -51.58 -8.42 13.13
CA THR A 594 -52.55 -9.51 12.91
C THR A 594 -52.94 -10.15 14.23
N LEU A 595 -51.96 -10.44 15.10
CA LEU A 595 -52.20 -10.95 16.45
C LEU A 595 -53.10 -10.00 17.26
N ILE A 596 -52.81 -8.70 17.23
CA ILE A 596 -53.64 -7.70 17.92
C ILE A 596 -55.04 -7.66 17.34
N SER A 597 -55.18 -7.67 16.01
CA SER A 597 -56.51 -7.71 15.40
C SER A 597 -57.28 -8.96 15.82
N PHE A 598 -56.62 -10.12 15.87
CA PHE A 598 -57.19 -11.38 16.36
C PHE A 598 -57.65 -11.30 17.83
N LEU A 599 -56.85 -10.70 18.72
CA LEU A 599 -57.25 -10.47 20.11
C LEU A 599 -58.51 -9.59 20.20
N PHE A 600 -58.61 -8.54 19.38
CA PHE A 600 -59.76 -7.62 19.39
C PHE A 600 -61.00 -8.15 18.64
N LEU A 601 -60.91 -9.31 17.97
CA LEU A 601 -62.04 -9.96 17.33
C LEU A 601 -62.95 -10.71 18.32
N VAL A 602 -62.47 -10.98 19.54
CA VAL A 602 -63.30 -11.55 20.62
C VAL A 602 -64.51 -10.63 20.90
N PRO A 603 -65.75 -11.16 20.93
CA PRO A 603 -66.95 -10.39 21.22
C PRO A 603 -66.82 -9.62 22.55
N THR A 604 -67.29 -8.37 22.58
CA THR A 604 -67.22 -7.52 23.77
C THR A 604 -68.02 -8.09 24.95
N SER A 605 -69.10 -8.83 24.68
CA SER A 605 -69.89 -9.57 25.67
C SER A 605 -69.07 -10.62 26.43
N ILE A 606 -68.18 -11.33 25.73
CA ILE A 606 -67.31 -12.36 26.30
C ILE A 606 -66.10 -11.71 26.99
N ALA A 607 -65.51 -10.70 26.35
CA ALA A 607 -64.40 -9.95 26.92
C ALA A 607 -64.79 -9.26 28.24
N ASN A 608 -65.99 -8.68 28.33
CA ASN A 608 -66.48 -8.01 29.55
C ASN A 608 -66.79 -8.98 30.70
N LYS A 609 -67.14 -10.24 30.41
CA LYS A 609 -67.33 -11.29 31.43
C LYS A 609 -66.01 -11.76 32.04
N ASN A 610 -64.88 -11.54 31.35
CA ASN A 610 -63.57 -11.96 31.79
C ASN A 610 -62.69 -10.75 32.12
N GLU A 611 -62.69 -10.35 33.38
CA GLU A 611 -62.00 -9.14 33.84
C GLU A 611 -60.49 -9.15 33.53
N LYS A 612 -59.83 -10.31 33.63
CA LYS A 612 -58.39 -10.47 33.30
C LYS A 612 -58.12 -10.23 31.81
N TYR A 613 -58.96 -10.79 30.93
CA TYR A 613 -58.84 -10.58 29.49
C TYR A 613 -59.15 -9.13 29.10
N LYS A 614 -60.20 -8.55 29.69
CA LYS A 614 -60.55 -7.13 29.48
C LYS A 614 -59.41 -6.21 29.90
N ARG A 615 -58.85 -6.43 31.09
CA ARG A 615 -57.70 -5.66 31.60
C ARG A 615 -56.52 -5.79 30.66
N PHE A 616 -56.21 -6.99 30.17
CA PHE A 616 -55.17 -7.20 29.15
C PHE A 616 -55.44 -6.41 27.86
N LEU A 617 -56.67 -6.39 27.34
CA LEU A 617 -56.99 -5.59 26.14
C LEU A 617 -56.82 -4.08 26.36
N GLU A 618 -57.14 -3.59 27.56
CA GLU A 618 -57.06 -2.16 27.89
C GLU A 618 -55.63 -1.70 28.24
N THR A 619 -54.88 -2.52 28.98
CA THR A 619 -53.54 -2.17 29.50
C THR A 619 -52.39 -2.80 28.70
N SER A 620 -52.66 -3.83 27.91
CA SER A 620 -51.66 -4.69 27.24
C SER A 620 -50.68 -5.38 28.21
N GLN A 621 -51.06 -5.48 29.50
CA GLN A 621 -50.28 -6.18 30.52
C GLN A 621 -50.93 -7.52 30.81
N THR A 622 -50.13 -8.59 30.81
CA THR A 622 -50.54 -9.89 31.33
C THR A 622 -50.31 -9.90 32.83
N ASP A 623 -51.27 -10.36 33.61
CA ASP A 623 -51.10 -10.64 35.04
C ASP A 623 -50.12 -11.83 35.17
N GLU A 624 -48.82 -11.54 35.25
CA GLU A 624 -47.80 -12.45 35.78
C GLU A 624 -47.62 -12.23 37.28
#